data_AF-A0A833LU11-F1
#
_entry.id   AF-A0A833LU11-F1
#
_cell.length_a   1.000
_cell.length_b   1.000
_cell.length_c   1.000
_cell.angle_alpha   90.00
_cell.angle_beta   90.00
_cell.angle_gamma   90.00
#
_symmetry.space_group_name_H-M   'P 1'
#
loop_
_entity.id
_entity.type
_entity.pdbx_description
1 polymer ?
#
loop_
_entity_poly.entity_id
_entity_poly.type
_entity_poly.pdbx_seq_one_letter_code
_entity_poly.pdbx_strand_id
1 'polypeptide(L)'
;VLGSDLMIEDFEGYNGRVSDMNWTYKGTKNVLLPMWNHNDLKLADDMPAEADGYKYVDFGGQGDCFFQGEWQLRKVYVLEAAPVNPNHPVSKRTFYMDVQLQNLNGANEIYDRKGELWKVFMVGKSHADHHLPINKGAGIGVDDAFSMVDMQSRHCTTGHFKGQVDPAKNPPRLFQVQNLRGGD
;
A
#
# COMPACT_ATOMS: atom_id res chain seq x y z
N VAL A 1 10.44 -1.17 -8.70
CA VAL A 1 9.37 -1.88 -7.97
C VAL A 1 9.08 -3.26 -8.58
N LEU A 2 8.91 -3.40 -9.90
CA LEU A 2 8.87 -4.74 -10.52
C LEU A 2 10.18 -5.50 -10.27
N GLY A 3 10.09 -6.76 -9.86
CA GLY A 3 11.23 -7.58 -9.41
C GLY A 3 11.50 -7.54 -7.89
N SER A 4 10.67 -6.84 -7.12
CA SER A 4 10.66 -6.88 -5.64
C SER A 4 9.71 -7.96 -5.10
N ASP A 5 9.36 -7.91 -3.81
CA ASP A 5 8.35 -8.80 -3.22
C ASP A 5 6.91 -8.54 -3.72
N LEU A 6 6.67 -7.49 -4.51
CA LEU A 6 5.35 -7.17 -5.05
C LEU A 6 5.06 -7.85 -6.40
N MET A 7 3.82 -8.33 -6.56
CA MET A 7 3.25 -8.67 -7.86
C MET A 7 2.47 -7.48 -8.43
N ILE A 8 2.24 -7.48 -9.75
CA ILE A 8 1.47 -6.42 -10.44
C ILE A 8 0.06 -6.26 -9.84
N GLU A 9 -0.54 -7.33 -9.38
CA GLU A 9 -1.86 -7.31 -8.76
C GLU A 9 -1.87 -6.78 -7.32
N ASP A 10 -0.72 -6.61 -6.67
CA ASP A 10 -0.65 -6.16 -5.27
C ASP A 10 -0.57 -4.62 -5.14
N PHE A 11 -0.31 -3.91 -6.25
CA PHE A 11 -0.22 -2.45 -6.25
C PHE A 11 -1.51 -1.82 -5.71
N GLU A 12 -1.35 -0.78 -4.90
CA GLU A 12 -2.46 -0.09 -4.20
C GLU A 12 -3.38 -1.05 -3.41
N GLY A 13 -2.83 -2.17 -2.94
CA GLY A 13 -3.51 -3.18 -2.13
C GLY A 13 -4.16 -4.27 -2.98
N TYR A 14 -4.76 -3.89 -4.11
CA TYR A 14 -5.28 -4.83 -5.10
C TYR A 14 -5.55 -4.12 -6.43
N ASN A 15 -4.85 -4.51 -7.48
CA ASN A 15 -5.00 -3.99 -8.84
C ASN A 15 -5.44 -5.07 -9.85
N GLY A 16 -6.00 -6.16 -9.35
CA GLY A 16 -6.57 -7.24 -10.17
C GLY A 16 -8.01 -6.94 -10.61
N ARG A 17 -8.54 -7.73 -11.56
CA ARG A 17 -9.94 -7.65 -11.93
C ARG A 17 -10.80 -8.29 -10.85
N VAL A 18 -11.84 -7.57 -10.40
CA VAL A 18 -12.79 -8.08 -9.40
C VAL A 18 -13.40 -9.43 -9.80
N SER A 19 -13.67 -9.64 -11.10
CA SER A 19 -14.24 -10.88 -11.65
C SER A 19 -13.31 -12.10 -11.56
N ASP A 20 -12.00 -11.89 -11.38
CA ASP A 20 -11.02 -12.97 -11.39
C ASP A 20 -10.90 -13.65 -10.00
N MET A 21 -11.73 -13.22 -9.04
CA MET A 21 -11.74 -13.69 -7.66
C MET A 21 -13.16 -14.02 -7.21
N ASN A 22 -13.29 -15.06 -6.39
CA ASN A 22 -14.45 -15.33 -5.56
C ASN A 22 -14.30 -14.57 -4.24
N TRP A 23 -15.19 -13.62 -3.99
CA TRP A 23 -15.15 -12.75 -2.81
C TRP A 23 -16.10 -13.24 -1.73
N THR A 24 -15.60 -13.30 -0.50
CA THR A 24 -16.40 -13.65 0.69
C THR A 24 -16.21 -12.59 1.76
N TYR A 25 -17.31 -12.04 2.26
CA TYR A 25 -17.29 -11.21 3.45
C TYR A 25 -17.18 -12.07 4.70
N LYS A 26 -16.12 -11.87 5.49
CA LYS A 26 -15.81 -12.66 6.69
C LYS A 26 -16.23 -11.97 7.99
N GLY A 27 -16.79 -10.77 7.91
CA GLY A 27 -17.28 -10.01 9.07
C GLY A 27 -16.60 -8.66 9.25
N THR A 28 -16.98 -7.97 10.31
CA THR A 28 -16.41 -6.69 10.73
C THR A 28 -15.60 -6.91 12.01
N LYS A 29 -14.42 -6.33 12.11
CA LYS A 29 -13.64 -6.29 13.35
C LYS A 29 -12.86 -4.99 13.48
N ASN A 30 -12.27 -4.75 14.65
CA ASN A 30 -11.31 -3.68 14.84
C ASN A 30 -9.89 -4.23 14.70
N VAL A 31 -9.04 -3.57 13.92
CA VAL A 31 -7.61 -3.90 13.74
C VAL A 31 -6.77 -2.63 13.76
N LEU A 32 -5.49 -2.77 14.08
CA LEU A 32 -4.55 -1.67 13.92
C LEU A 32 -4.16 -1.55 12.44
N LEU A 33 -4.32 -0.36 11.86
CA LEU A 33 -3.82 -0.02 10.53
C LEU A 33 -2.85 1.16 10.61
N PRO A 34 -1.85 1.22 9.71
CA PRO A 34 -0.83 2.28 9.67
C PRO A 34 -1.46 3.58 9.11
N MET A 35 -1.92 4.45 10.01
CA MET A 35 -2.61 5.69 9.67
C MET A 35 -2.13 6.82 10.57
N TRP A 36 -1.78 7.96 9.99
CA TRP A 36 -1.14 9.06 10.72
C TRP A 36 -1.40 10.42 10.07
N ASN A 37 -0.83 11.44 10.70
CA ASN A 37 -0.52 12.73 10.11
C ASN A 37 0.98 12.74 9.80
N HIS A 38 1.37 12.88 8.53
CA HIS A 38 2.79 12.84 8.14
C HIS A 38 3.62 13.90 8.88
N ASN A 39 3.06 15.10 9.02
CA ASN A 39 3.71 16.22 9.68
C ASN A 39 3.98 16.01 11.18
N ASP A 40 3.36 14.99 11.79
CA ASP A 40 3.54 14.66 13.20
C ASP A 40 4.61 13.56 13.41
N LEU A 41 5.12 12.95 12.32
CA LEU A 41 6.08 11.85 12.38
C LEU A 41 7.53 12.33 12.57
N LYS A 42 8.33 11.46 13.19
CA LYS A 42 9.79 11.52 13.04
C LYS A 42 10.15 10.91 11.68
N LEU A 43 10.47 11.78 10.72
CA LEU A 43 10.81 11.40 9.35
C LEU A 43 12.30 11.03 9.22
N ALA A 44 12.61 10.23 8.20
CA ALA A 44 13.95 9.74 7.90
C ALA A 44 14.94 10.91 7.69
N ASP A 45 16.17 10.75 8.16
CA ASP A 45 17.25 11.74 8.08
C ASP A 45 18.42 11.31 7.17
N ASP A 46 18.37 10.08 6.65
CA ASP A 46 19.38 9.45 5.79
C ASP A 46 18.99 9.41 4.30
N MET A 47 17.85 9.99 3.93
CA MET A 47 17.36 10.06 2.55
C MET A 47 17.95 11.24 1.77
N PRO A 48 18.05 11.14 0.41
CA PRO A 48 18.41 12.28 -0.43
C PRO A 48 17.51 13.49 -0.15
N ALA A 49 18.11 14.68 -0.05
CA ALA A 49 17.37 15.89 0.22
C ALA A 49 16.49 16.28 -0.98
N GLU A 50 15.20 16.48 -0.74
CA GLU A 50 14.27 17.01 -1.72
C GLU A 50 14.38 18.54 -1.82
N ALA A 51 14.19 19.09 -3.02
CA ALA A 51 14.31 20.53 -3.28
C ALA A 51 13.30 21.39 -2.49
N ASP A 52 12.15 20.81 -2.12
CA ASP A 52 11.11 21.45 -1.31
C ASP A 52 11.21 21.10 0.19
N GLY A 53 12.28 20.40 0.59
CA GLY A 53 12.52 19.98 1.97
C GLY A 53 11.63 18.83 2.45
N TYR A 54 10.87 18.19 1.57
CA TYR A 54 10.10 17.00 1.93
C TYR A 54 11.01 15.89 2.47
N LYS A 55 10.55 15.20 3.51
CA LYS A 55 11.21 14.03 4.08
C LYS A 55 10.27 12.84 4.05
N TYR A 56 10.83 11.65 4.05
CA TYR A 56 10.06 10.41 3.92
C TYR A 56 9.80 9.77 5.28
N VAL A 57 8.74 8.97 5.35
CA VAL A 57 8.48 8.10 6.52
C VAL A 57 9.68 7.17 6.72
N ASP A 58 10.12 7.05 7.98
CA ASP A 58 11.22 6.18 8.37
C ASP A 58 10.73 4.75 8.63
N PHE A 59 11.64 3.78 8.58
CA PHE A 59 11.36 2.38 8.86
C PHE A 59 12.26 1.85 9.98
N GLY A 60 11.80 0.83 10.68
CA GLY A 60 12.60 0.17 11.72
C GLY A 60 12.02 -1.17 12.14
N GLY A 61 12.31 -1.55 13.38
CA GLY A 61 12.05 -2.90 13.88
C GLY A 61 13.19 -3.86 13.54
N GLN A 62 13.02 -5.15 13.80
CA GLN A 62 14.13 -6.12 13.70
C GLN A 62 14.73 -6.25 12.28
N GLY A 63 13.93 -6.00 11.24
CA GLY A 63 14.34 -6.10 9.84
C GLY A 63 14.21 -4.79 9.06
N ASP A 64 14.02 -3.65 9.75
CA ASP A 64 13.77 -2.35 9.12
C ASP A 64 12.59 -2.36 8.12
N CYS A 65 11.58 -3.20 8.41
CA CYS A 65 10.41 -3.43 7.54
C CYS A 65 9.15 -2.73 8.03
N PHE A 66 9.12 -2.16 9.22
CA PHE A 66 7.91 -1.57 9.81
C PHE A 66 7.99 -0.06 9.82
N PHE A 67 6.88 0.60 9.52
CA PHE A 67 6.78 2.06 9.58
C PHE A 67 7.11 2.55 10.99
N GLN A 68 7.98 3.57 11.09
CA GLN A 68 8.09 4.44 12.27
C GLN A 68 6.96 5.47 12.26
N GLY A 69 5.73 5.00 12.05
CA GLY A 69 4.50 5.78 12.00
C GLY A 69 3.52 5.38 13.09
N GLU A 70 2.41 6.09 13.19
CA GLU A 70 1.34 5.75 14.12
C GLU A 70 0.45 4.60 13.61
N TRP A 71 -0.11 3.85 14.54
CA TRP A 71 -1.06 2.78 14.27
C TRP A 71 -2.38 3.09 14.96
N GLN A 72 -3.43 3.21 14.16
CA GLN A 72 -4.75 3.56 14.67
C GLN A 72 -5.63 2.33 14.74
N LEU A 73 -6.46 2.23 15.78
CA LEU A 73 -7.50 1.21 15.85
C LEU A 73 -8.62 1.59 14.87
N ARG A 74 -8.77 0.79 13.81
CA ARG A 74 -9.72 1.01 12.72
C ARG A 74 -10.76 -0.09 12.68
N LYS A 75 -12.01 0.29 12.41
CA LYS A 75 -13.05 -0.68 12.06
C LYS A 75 -12.86 -1.09 10.60
N VAL A 76 -12.79 -2.39 10.34
CA VAL A 76 -12.57 -2.94 9.00
C VAL A 76 -13.61 -3.97 8.61
N TYR A 77 -13.89 -4.06 7.32
CA TYR A 77 -14.49 -5.24 6.70
C TYR A 77 -13.38 -6.23 6.35
N VAL A 78 -13.52 -7.48 6.80
CA VAL A 78 -12.62 -8.56 6.42
C VAL A 78 -13.16 -9.20 5.15
N LEU A 79 -12.41 -9.09 4.06
CA LEU A 79 -12.77 -9.67 2.76
C LEU A 79 -11.77 -10.75 2.41
N GLU A 80 -12.26 -11.93 2.07
CA GLU A 80 -11.43 -13.02 1.55
C GLU A 80 -11.65 -13.12 0.03
N ALA A 81 -10.56 -13.18 -0.73
CA ALA A 81 -10.60 -13.32 -2.19
C ALA A 81 -9.80 -14.56 -2.59
N ALA A 82 -10.47 -15.53 -3.19
CA ALA A 82 -9.83 -16.73 -3.75
C ALA A 82 -9.88 -16.66 -5.28
N PRO A 83 -8.77 -16.85 -6.01
CA PRO A 83 -8.78 -16.78 -7.47
C PRO A 83 -9.72 -17.80 -8.10
N VAL A 84 -10.41 -17.38 -9.16
CA VAL A 84 -11.24 -18.28 -9.99
C VAL A 84 -10.32 -19.24 -10.77
N ASN A 85 -9.14 -18.79 -11.18
CA ASN A 85 -8.16 -19.60 -11.89
C ASN A 85 -7.36 -20.49 -10.90
N PRO A 86 -7.44 -21.84 -10.98
CA PRO A 86 -6.73 -22.73 -10.07
C PRO A 86 -5.20 -22.74 -10.25
N ASN A 87 -4.70 -22.18 -11.36
CA ASN A 87 -3.27 -22.03 -11.65
C ASN A 87 -2.71 -20.69 -11.13
N HIS A 88 -3.52 -19.88 -10.47
CA HIS A 88 -3.06 -18.63 -9.86
C HIS A 88 -1.97 -18.90 -8.81
N PRO A 89 -0.90 -18.07 -8.71
CA PRO A 89 0.21 -18.31 -7.78
C PRO A 89 -0.18 -18.15 -6.31
N VAL A 90 -1.22 -17.37 -6.03
CA VAL A 90 -1.81 -17.17 -4.69
C VAL A 90 -3.03 -18.07 -4.52
N SER A 91 -3.23 -18.69 -3.35
CA SER A 91 -4.45 -19.44 -3.05
C SER A 91 -5.60 -18.54 -2.61
N LYS A 92 -5.30 -17.52 -1.80
CA LYS A 92 -6.25 -16.51 -1.35
C LYS A 92 -5.56 -15.25 -0.84
N ARG A 93 -6.34 -14.19 -0.71
CA ARG A 93 -6.01 -12.97 0.01
C ARG A 93 -7.03 -12.70 1.10
N THR A 94 -6.58 -12.15 2.21
CA THR A 94 -7.46 -11.56 3.22
C THR A 94 -7.16 -10.07 3.33
N PHE A 95 -8.15 -9.25 2.99
CA PHE A 95 -8.08 -7.80 3.03
C PHE A 95 -8.72 -7.28 4.31
N TYR A 96 -8.10 -6.26 4.89
CA TYR A 96 -8.65 -5.49 6.00
C TYR A 96 -9.07 -4.12 5.49
N MET A 97 -10.28 -4.06 4.92
CA MET A 97 -10.80 -2.86 4.29
C MET A 97 -11.27 -1.84 5.33
N ASP A 98 -10.63 -0.67 5.43
CA ASP A 98 -11.07 0.37 6.37
C ASP A 98 -12.49 0.84 6.04
N VAL A 99 -13.37 0.89 7.05
CA VAL A 99 -14.78 1.25 6.82
C VAL A 99 -14.95 2.73 6.46
N GLN A 100 -14.06 3.62 6.91
CA GLN A 100 -14.19 5.06 6.69
C GLN A 100 -13.58 5.48 5.34
N LEU A 101 -12.40 4.96 5.00
CA LEU A 101 -11.67 5.29 3.77
C LEU A 101 -11.97 4.32 2.63
N GLN A 102 -12.60 3.18 2.91
CA GLN A 102 -12.92 2.15 1.93
C GLN A 102 -11.69 1.67 1.13
N ASN A 103 -10.51 1.70 1.75
CA ASN A 103 -9.26 1.31 1.12
C ASN A 103 -8.92 -0.15 1.43
N LEU A 104 -8.34 -0.87 0.47
CA LEU A 104 -7.91 -2.28 0.63
C LEU A 104 -6.43 -2.41 1.01
N ASN A 105 -5.67 -1.32 0.95
CA ASN A 105 -4.23 -1.31 1.11
C ASN A 105 -3.73 -1.00 2.53
N GLY A 106 -4.63 -0.78 3.50
CA GLY A 106 -4.22 -0.61 4.89
C GLY A 106 -3.48 -1.85 5.43
N ALA A 107 -3.99 -3.04 5.11
CA ALA A 107 -3.29 -4.32 5.30
C ALA A 107 -3.97 -5.43 4.49
N ASN A 108 -3.16 -6.29 3.87
CA ASN A 108 -3.62 -7.49 3.18
C ASN A 108 -2.63 -8.66 3.35
N GLU A 109 -3.18 -9.80 3.78
CA GLU A 109 -2.46 -11.06 3.90
C GLU A 109 -2.60 -11.86 2.60
N ILE A 110 -1.49 -12.36 2.08
CA ILE A 110 -1.40 -13.10 0.83
C ILE A 110 -0.90 -14.50 1.13
N TYR A 111 -1.62 -15.52 0.68
CA TYR A 111 -1.35 -16.93 0.98
C TYR A 111 -0.88 -17.68 -0.27
N ASP A 112 0.14 -18.52 -0.12
CA ASP A 112 0.64 -19.35 -1.22
C ASP A 112 -0.33 -20.47 -1.60
N ARG A 113 -0.01 -21.28 -2.62
CA ARG A 113 -0.85 -22.41 -3.06
C ARG A 113 -1.04 -23.53 -2.04
N LYS A 114 -0.19 -23.61 -1.01
CA LYS A 114 -0.33 -24.57 0.10
C LYS A 114 -1.28 -24.05 1.18
N GLY A 115 -1.66 -22.78 1.11
CA GLY A 115 -2.49 -22.10 2.11
C GLY A 115 -1.68 -21.54 3.28
N GLU A 116 -0.35 -21.45 3.13
CA GLU A 116 0.52 -20.86 4.13
C GLU A 116 0.61 -19.35 3.90
N LEU A 117 0.73 -18.57 4.99
CA LEU A 117 0.93 -17.12 4.87
C LEU A 117 2.26 -16.88 4.15
N TRP A 118 2.19 -16.21 3.00
CA TRP A 118 3.35 -15.90 2.19
C TRP A 118 3.83 -14.49 2.47
N LYS A 119 2.98 -13.50 2.22
CA LYS A 119 3.33 -12.08 2.35
C LYS A 119 2.25 -11.28 3.04
N VAL A 120 2.66 -10.20 3.70
CA VAL A 120 1.77 -9.18 4.22
C VAL A 120 2.13 -7.86 3.59
N PHE A 121 1.19 -7.25 2.88
CA PHE A 121 1.33 -5.91 2.33
C PHE A 121 0.58 -4.91 3.18
N MET A 122 1.18 -3.76 3.38
CA MET A 122 0.64 -2.67 4.17
C MET A 122 1.03 -1.36 3.51
N VAL A 123 0.11 -0.42 3.46
CA VAL A 123 0.36 0.94 3.00
C VAL A 123 -0.02 1.90 4.10
N GLY A 124 0.98 2.67 4.52
CA GLY A 124 0.86 3.80 5.42
C GLY A 124 0.09 4.95 4.79
N LYS A 125 -0.93 5.43 5.50
CA LYS A 125 -1.80 6.51 5.04
C LYS A 125 -1.63 7.76 5.88
N SER A 126 -1.33 8.88 5.23
CA SER A 126 -1.43 10.20 5.86
C SER A 126 -2.80 10.83 5.62
N HIS A 127 -3.31 11.55 6.61
CA HIS A 127 -4.39 12.51 6.38
C HIS A 127 -3.93 13.58 5.37
N ALA A 128 -4.78 13.89 4.38
CA ALA A 128 -4.40 14.77 3.27
C ALA A 128 -4.03 16.20 3.74
N ASP A 129 -4.74 16.73 4.73
CA ASP A 129 -4.47 18.06 5.30
C ASP A 129 -3.21 18.13 6.17
N HIS A 130 -2.63 16.99 6.54
CA HIS A 130 -1.43 16.87 7.37
C HIS A 130 -0.25 16.24 6.60
N HIS A 131 -0.25 16.43 5.28
CA HIS A 131 0.80 16.00 4.35
C HIS A 131 1.32 17.23 3.59
N LEU A 132 1.61 17.10 2.29
CA LEU A 132 1.94 18.22 1.40
C LEU A 132 0.76 19.20 1.24
N PRO A 133 1.02 20.52 1.13
CA PRO A 133 -0.04 21.53 0.94
C PRO A 133 -0.97 21.26 -0.26
N ILE A 134 -0.45 20.66 -1.34
CA ILE A 134 -1.23 20.33 -2.54
C ILE A 134 -2.33 19.28 -2.28
N ASN A 135 -2.15 18.44 -1.25
CA ASN A 135 -3.10 17.38 -0.93
C ASN A 135 -4.27 17.89 -0.07
N LYS A 136 -4.18 19.11 0.48
CA LYS A 136 -5.19 19.65 1.39
C LYS A 136 -6.58 19.65 0.73
N GLY A 137 -7.57 19.09 1.43
CA GLY A 137 -8.95 18.99 0.95
C GLY A 137 -9.19 17.89 -0.09
N ALA A 138 -8.22 17.03 -0.39
CA ALA A 138 -8.42 15.92 -1.33
C ALA A 138 -9.47 14.89 -0.87
N GLY A 139 -9.77 14.83 0.43
CA GLY A 139 -10.82 13.97 0.99
C GLY A 139 -10.49 12.47 0.98
N ILE A 140 -9.24 12.10 0.68
CA ILE A 140 -8.75 10.72 0.65
C ILE A 140 -7.51 10.56 1.55
N GLY A 141 -7.21 9.32 1.97
CA GLY A 141 -5.93 9.02 2.62
C GLY A 141 -4.80 8.97 1.58
N VAL A 142 -3.75 9.76 1.79
CA VAL A 142 -2.59 9.84 0.90
C VAL A 142 -1.65 8.66 1.20
N ASP A 143 -1.24 7.92 0.16
CA ASP A 143 -0.19 6.91 0.27
C ASP A 143 1.14 7.58 0.59
N ASP A 144 1.73 7.21 1.72
CA ASP A 144 2.90 7.89 2.28
C ASP A 144 4.11 6.95 2.39
N ALA A 145 3.85 5.66 2.63
CA ALA A 145 4.85 4.60 2.63
C ALA A 145 4.20 3.24 2.40
N PHE A 146 4.95 2.24 1.93
CA PHE A 146 4.49 0.85 1.94
C PHE A 146 5.54 -0.09 2.51
N SER A 147 5.06 -1.25 2.97
CA SER A 147 5.89 -2.39 3.33
C SER A 147 5.24 -3.66 2.81
N MET A 148 6.04 -4.48 2.12
CA MET A 148 5.71 -5.85 1.76
C MET A 148 6.67 -6.76 2.51
N VAL A 149 6.15 -7.54 3.46
CA VAL A 149 6.97 -8.49 4.24
C VAL A 149 6.71 -9.89 3.73
N ASP A 150 7.73 -10.56 3.19
CA ASP A 150 7.69 -11.97 2.82
C ASP A 150 8.14 -12.84 4.01
N MET A 151 7.17 -13.54 4.59
CA MET A 151 7.35 -14.36 5.79
C MET A 151 8.15 -15.64 5.49
N GLN A 152 8.14 -16.10 4.24
CA GLN A 152 8.78 -17.35 3.83
C GLN A 152 10.25 -17.13 3.49
N SER A 153 10.57 -16.04 2.78
CA SER A 153 11.95 -15.67 2.44
C SER A 153 12.65 -14.86 3.53
N ARG A 154 11.90 -14.34 4.52
CA ARG A 154 12.39 -13.43 5.57
C ARG A 154 13.04 -12.17 4.97
N HIS A 155 12.42 -11.66 3.91
CA HIS A 155 12.81 -10.44 3.22
C HIS A 155 11.64 -9.47 3.23
N CYS A 156 11.92 -8.18 3.09
CA CYS A 156 10.87 -7.21 2.85
C CYS A 156 11.31 -6.17 1.84
N THR A 157 10.30 -5.59 1.19
CA THR A 157 10.45 -4.41 0.35
C THR A 157 9.71 -3.28 1.01
N THR A 158 10.44 -2.23 1.38
CA THR A 158 9.87 -0.96 1.82
C THR A 158 9.84 0.02 0.67
N GLY A 159 8.91 0.96 0.70
CA GLY A 159 8.90 2.06 -0.24
C GLY A 159 8.41 3.34 0.39
N HIS A 160 9.04 4.42 -0.05
CA HIS A 160 8.79 5.76 0.42
C HIS A 160 8.03 6.52 -0.66
N PHE A 161 6.91 7.13 -0.29
CA PHE A 161 6.13 7.92 -1.22
C PHE A 161 6.21 9.40 -0.91
N LYS A 162 6.16 10.19 -1.99
CA LYS A 162 5.83 11.61 -1.96
C LYS A 162 4.51 11.78 -2.69
N GLY A 163 3.44 11.31 -2.06
CA GLY A 163 2.10 11.28 -2.66
C GLY A 163 1.60 12.70 -2.99
N GLN A 164 1.15 12.90 -4.23
CA GLN A 164 0.60 14.18 -4.69
C GLN A 164 -0.69 13.94 -5.46
N VAL A 165 -1.80 14.45 -4.91
CA VAL A 165 -3.13 14.33 -5.52
C VAL A 165 -3.34 15.52 -6.45
N ASP A 166 -2.79 15.44 -7.66
CA ASP A 166 -2.89 16.50 -8.67
C ASP A 166 -3.28 15.94 -10.05
N PRO A 167 -4.54 16.14 -10.49
CA PRO A 167 -5.00 15.71 -11.80
C PRO A 167 -4.22 16.37 -12.96
N ALA A 168 -3.71 17.60 -12.78
CA ALA A 168 -2.99 18.32 -13.82
C ALA A 168 -1.64 17.65 -14.16
N LYS A 169 -1.08 16.87 -13.24
CA LYS A 169 0.14 16.07 -13.45
C LYS A 169 -0.10 14.76 -14.18
N ASN A 170 -1.36 14.34 -14.33
CA ASN A 170 -1.75 13.08 -14.94
C ASN A 170 -2.67 13.27 -16.16
N PRO A 171 -2.33 14.11 -17.16
CA PRO A 171 -3.21 14.34 -18.30
C PRO A 171 -3.31 13.08 -19.18
N PRO A 172 -4.46 12.82 -19.85
CA PRO A 172 -4.68 11.63 -20.68
C PRO A 172 -3.59 11.36 -21.73
N ARG A 173 -2.95 12.42 -22.24
CA ARG A 173 -1.85 12.33 -23.22
C ARG A 173 -0.61 11.60 -22.71
N LEU A 174 -0.43 11.47 -21.38
CA LEU A 174 0.67 10.68 -20.82
C LEU A 174 0.45 9.18 -21.01
N PHE A 175 -0.80 8.72 -21.04
CA PHE A 175 -1.16 7.30 -21.12
C PHE A 175 -1.21 6.81 -22.57
N GLN A 176 -0.11 7.01 -23.30
CA GLN A 176 0.07 6.60 -24.68
C GLN A 176 1.27 5.67 -24.77
N VAL A 177 1.19 4.63 -25.61
CA VAL A 177 2.24 3.60 -25.76
C VAL A 177 3.59 4.24 -26.15
N GLN A 178 3.56 5.35 -26.88
CA GLN A 178 4.75 6.11 -27.27
C GLN A 178 5.55 6.59 -26.06
N ASN A 179 4.89 6.96 -24.96
CA ASN A 179 5.55 7.41 -23.73
C ASN A 179 6.10 6.26 -22.88
N LEU A 180 5.78 5.01 -23.23
CA LEU A 180 6.33 3.81 -22.57
C LEU A 180 7.59 3.28 -23.29
N ARG A 181 7.92 3.83 -24.45
CA ARG A 181 9.20 3.56 -25.12
C ARG A 181 10.26 4.35 -24.36
N GLY A 182 10.96 3.69 -23.44
CA GLY A 182 12.13 4.28 -22.80
C GLY A 182 13.07 4.79 -23.88
N GLY A 183 13.28 6.10 -23.93
CA GLY A 183 14.37 6.67 -24.70
C GLY A 183 15.66 6.40 -23.93
N ASP A 184 16.69 5.97 -24.67
CA ASP A 184 18.06 5.83 -24.17
C ASP A 184 18.57 7.12 -23.48
#